data_AF-A0A177LPJ0-F1
#
_entry.id   AF-A0A177LPJ0-F1
#
_cell.length_a   1.000
_cell.length_b   1.000
_cell.length_c   1.000
_cell.angle_alpha   90.00
_cell.angle_beta   90.00
_cell.angle_gamma   90.00
#
_symmetry.space_group_name_H-M   'P 1'
#
loop_
_entity.id
_entity.type
_entity.pdbx_description
1 polymer ?
#
loop_
_entity_poly.entity_id
_entity_poly.type
_entity_poly.pdbx_seq_one_letter_code
_entity_poly.pdbx_strand_id
1 'polypeptide(L)'
;MKTEILERIKQLGGNVDNVKGSSLKDDLLAITFDTVLYQRPVDTPWASAEEEEPIFGIGDFIDENTELLKTDKQALYDKIIDKYFRLTEDSYGQSFWQPVLFTPFKEGTADFEEWNSDFTADDTDLSEIIKVTNDKTPDFLQLFYTYSYPDNFYICLSDPDPENTTLFGTDHTVFFREVTNEGTLEDFINTFMTKDELLEIVRKQLEK
;
A
#
# COMPACT_ATOMS: atom_id res chain seq x y z
N MET A 1 -16.45 -7.24 -2.63
CA MET A 1 -15.02 -7.16 -3.02
C MET A 1 -14.66 -8.41 -3.79
N LYS A 2 -13.95 -8.26 -4.92
CA LYS A 2 -13.49 -9.40 -5.74
C LYS A 2 -12.70 -10.41 -4.91
N THR A 3 -12.83 -11.69 -5.28
CA THR A 3 -12.15 -12.79 -4.57
C THR A 3 -10.64 -12.74 -4.81
N GLU A 4 -10.23 -12.33 -6.00
CA GLU A 4 -8.85 -12.17 -6.43
C GLU A 4 -8.08 -11.17 -5.53
N ILE A 5 -8.73 -10.09 -5.11
CA ILE A 5 -8.17 -9.10 -4.18
C ILE A 5 -7.95 -9.75 -2.80
N LEU A 6 -8.95 -10.46 -2.28
CA LEU A 6 -8.84 -11.14 -0.98
C LEU A 6 -7.77 -12.23 -0.99
N GLU A 7 -7.67 -12.99 -2.08
CA GLU A 7 -6.63 -13.99 -2.27
C GLU A 7 -5.24 -13.35 -2.32
N ARG A 8 -5.08 -12.23 -3.04
CA ARG A 8 -3.81 -11.52 -3.09
C ARG A 8 -3.42 -10.94 -1.72
N ILE A 9 -4.37 -10.36 -0.99
CA ILE A 9 -4.15 -9.88 0.38
C ILE A 9 -3.64 -11.01 1.28
N LYS A 10 -4.24 -12.21 1.22
CA LYS A 10 -3.74 -13.39 1.95
C LYS A 10 -2.31 -13.76 1.57
N GLN A 11 -1.98 -13.76 0.27
CA GLN A 11 -0.62 -14.07 -0.21
C GLN A 11 0.42 -13.06 0.31
N LEU A 12 0.03 -11.80 0.47
CA LEU A 12 0.87 -10.74 1.02
C LEU A 12 0.99 -10.78 2.56
N GLY A 13 0.29 -11.72 3.23
CA GLY A 13 0.31 -11.88 4.68
C GLY A 13 -0.84 -11.21 5.42
N GLY A 14 -1.83 -10.68 4.69
CA GLY A 14 -3.02 -10.06 5.29
C GLY A 14 -3.99 -11.10 5.84
N ASN A 15 -4.55 -10.81 7.02
CA ASN A 15 -5.64 -11.58 7.61
C ASN A 15 -6.98 -11.05 7.10
N VAL A 16 -7.79 -11.94 6.53
CA VAL A 16 -9.14 -11.63 6.02
C VAL A 16 -10.24 -12.48 6.67
N ASP A 17 -9.96 -13.15 7.78
CA ASP A 17 -10.90 -14.07 8.45
C ASP A 17 -12.20 -13.38 8.90
N ASN A 18 -12.15 -12.07 9.12
CA ASN A 18 -13.28 -11.26 9.57
C ASN A 18 -14.08 -10.61 8.42
N VAL A 19 -13.67 -10.83 7.16
CA VAL A 19 -14.38 -10.33 5.97
C VAL A 19 -15.69 -11.09 5.80
N LYS A 20 -16.80 -10.37 5.61
CA LYS A 20 -18.15 -10.94 5.60
C LYS A 20 -18.87 -10.78 4.26
N GLY A 21 -18.38 -9.90 3.38
CA GLY A 21 -19.06 -9.57 2.13
C GLY A 21 -20.27 -8.67 2.34
N SER A 22 -20.40 -8.02 3.50
CA SER A 22 -21.59 -7.21 3.82
C SER A 22 -21.52 -5.80 3.23
N SER A 23 -20.33 -5.20 3.21
CA SER A 23 -20.06 -3.94 2.53
C SER A 23 -18.56 -3.79 2.30
N LEU A 24 -18.16 -3.12 1.21
CA LEU A 24 -16.75 -2.87 0.92
C LEU A 24 -16.02 -2.21 2.10
N LYS A 25 -16.65 -1.19 2.69
CA LYS A 25 -16.10 -0.46 3.84
C LYS A 25 -15.84 -1.38 5.03
N ASP A 26 -16.83 -2.17 5.42
CA ASP A 26 -16.71 -3.04 6.60
C ASP A 26 -15.71 -4.17 6.33
N ASP A 27 -15.66 -4.68 5.10
CA ASP A 27 -14.71 -5.70 4.70
C ASP A 27 -13.27 -5.17 4.74
N LEU A 28 -12.99 -3.99 4.17
CA LEU A 28 -11.66 -3.38 4.20
C LEU A 28 -11.20 -3.05 5.63
N LEU A 29 -12.09 -2.55 6.48
CA LEU A 29 -11.81 -2.28 7.90
C LEU A 29 -11.55 -3.56 8.71
N ALA A 30 -12.04 -4.71 8.25
CA ALA A 30 -11.86 -6.00 8.91
C ALA A 30 -10.51 -6.67 8.56
N ILE A 31 -9.84 -6.21 7.51
CA ILE A 31 -8.55 -6.74 7.06
C ILE A 31 -7.42 -6.14 7.90
N THR A 32 -6.51 -6.99 8.37
CA THR A 32 -5.36 -6.57 9.17
C THR A 32 -4.07 -7.16 8.65
N PHE A 33 -2.97 -6.44 8.77
CA PHE A 33 -1.62 -6.94 8.49
C PHE A 33 -0.75 -6.86 9.76
N ASP A 34 0.07 -7.87 9.98
CA ASP A 34 1.13 -7.90 11.00
C ASP A 34 2.53 -7.67 10.42
N THR A 35 2.60 -7.39 9.12
CA THR A 35 3.81 -7.01 8.39
C THR A 35 3.56 -5.79 7.52
N VAL A 36 4.63 -5.13 7.13
CA VAL A 36 4.60 -4.10 6.08
C VAL A 36 4.57 -4.75 4.69
N LEU A 37 4.30 -3.95 3.66
CA LEU A 37 4.25 -4.34 2.26
C LEU A 37 5.41 -3.69 1.48
N TYR A 38 5.93 -4.37 0.47
CA TYR A 38 6.98 -3.83 -0.39
C TYR A 38 6.58 -3.99 -1.85
N GLN A 39 6.69 -2.92 -2.64
CA GLN A 39 6.44 -2.99 -4.07
C GLN A 39 7.56 -3.77 -4.76
N ARG A 40 7.21 -4.49 -5.82
CA ARG A 40 8.20 -5.11 -6.71
C ARG A 40 9.00 -4.01 -7.41
N PRO A 41 10.33 -4.18 -7.57
CA PRO A 41 11.09 -3.38 -8.53
C PRO A 41 10.46 -3.43 -9.91
N VAL A 42 10.50 -2.31 -10.61
CA VAL A 42 9.99 -2.16 -11.96
C VAL A 42 11.05 -1.52 -12.83
N ASP A 43 11.03 -1.82 -14.13
CA ASP A 43 11.93 -1.15 -15.06
C ASP A 43 11.62 0.35 -15.09
N THR A 44 12.67 1.16 -14.93
CA THR A 44 12.62 2.60 -15.12
C THR A 44 13.40 2.98 -16.38
N PRO A 45 13.25 4.22 -16.90
CA PRO A 45 14.11 4.69 -17.99
C PRO A 45 15.61 4.69 -17.67
N TRP A 46 15.99 4.54 -16.41
CA TRP A 46 17.36 4.69 -15.92
C TRP A 46 17.98 3.37 -15.41
N ALA A 47 17.17 2.41 -14.97
CA ALA A 47 17.61 1.13 -14.43
C ALA A 47 16.56 0.04 -14.68
N SER A 48 17.01 -1.20 -14.83
CA SER A 48 16.12 -2.36 -14.88
C SER A 48 15.73 -2.84 -13.48
N ALA A 49 14.58 -3.50 -13.37
CA ALA A 49 14.11 -4.08 -12.12
C ALA A 49 15.11 -5.07 -11.48
N GLU A 50 15.96 -5.70 -12.29
CA GLU A 50 16.98 -6.63 -11.79
C GLU A 50 18.21 -5.95 -11.18
N GLU A 51 18.46 -4.69 -11.54
CA GLU A 51 19.57 -3.87 -11.06
C GLU A 51 19.22 -3.10 -9.77
N GLU A 52 17.92 -2.95 -9.50
CA GLU A 52 17.44 -2.29 -8.29
C GLU A 52 17.42 -3.24 -7.09
N GLU A 53 17.71 -2.69 -5.91
CA GLU A 53 17.53 -3.42 -4.66
C GLU A 53 16.02 -3.60 -4.41
N PRO A 54 15.53 -4.83 -4.15
CA PRO A 54 14.11 -5.06 -3.93
C PRO A 54 13.58 -4.41 -2.66
N ILE A 55 14.46 -4.21 -1.67
CA ILE A 55 14.18 -3.47 -0.44
C ILE A 55 15.43 -2.67 -0.11
N PHE A 56 15.26 -1.40 0.22
CA PHE A 56 16.38 -0.51 0.52
C PHE A 56 17.25 -1.07 1.66
N GLY A 57 18.56 -1.23 1.40
CA GLY A 57 19.54 -1.69 2.39
C GLY A 57 19.57 -3.21 2.58
N ILE A 58 18.87 -3.99 1.74
CA ILE A 58 18.97 -5.45 1.77
C ILE A 58 20.35 -5.96 1.37
N GLY A 59 21.04 -5.26 0.45
CA GLY A 59 22.40 -5.57 0.05
C GLY A 59 23.37 -5.48 1.23
N ASP A 60 23.38 -4.33 1.90
CA ASP A 60 24.18 -4.10 3.12
C ASP A 60 23.89 -5.18 4.19
N PHE A 61 22.60 -5.51 4.40
CA PHE A 61 22.22 -6.55 5.35
C PHE A 61 22.76 -7.93 4.98
N ILE A 62 22.76 -8.29 3.70
CA ILE A 62 23.33 -9.56 3.23
C ILE A 62 24.84 -9.57 3.46
N ASP A 63 25.53 -8.48 3.14
CA ASP A 63 26.99 -8.35 3.30
C ASP A 63 27.40 -8.52 4.78
N GLU A 64 26.65 -7.90 5.71
CA GLU A 64 26.83 -8.08 7.15
C GLU A 64 26.61 -9.53 7.63
N ASN A 65 25.88 -10.34 6.86
CA ASN A 65 25.54 -11.73 7.15
C ASN A 65 26.22 -12.73 6.20
N THR A 66 27.32 -12.34 5.55
CA THR A 66 28.08 -13.17 4.59
C THR A 66 28.48 -14.54 5.14
N GLU A 67 28.71 -14.68 6.45
CA GLU A 67 29.04 -15.98 7.04
C GLU A 67 27.86 -16.97 6.97
N LEU A 68 26.62 -16.50 7.11
CA LEU A 68 25.43 -17.34 6.89
C LEU A 68 25.31 -17.73 5.42
N LEU A 69 25.63 -16.83 4.48
CA LEU A 69 25.63 -17.16 3.06
C LEU A 69 26.55 -18.36 2.72
N LYS A 70 27.67 -18.52 3.43
CA LYS A 70 28.62 -19.63 3.25
C LYS A 70 28.21 -20.90 3.99
N THR A 71 27.57 -20.78 5.14
CA THR A 71 27.37 -21.89 6.09
C THR A 71 25.95 -22.41 6.13
N ASP A 72 24.96 -21.51 6.07
CA ASP A 72 23.53 -21.83 6.14
C ASP A 72 22.70 -20.75 5.42
N LYS A 73 22.48 -20.97 4.12
CA LYS A 73 21.69 -20.05 3.29
C LYS A 73 20.24 -19.95 3.74
N GLN A 74 19.66 -21.01 4.29
CA GLN A 74 18.27 -20.97 4.74
C GLN A 74 18.13 -20.06 5.96
N ALA A 75 19.07 -20.14 6.90
CA ALA A 75 19.11 -19.23 8.04
C ALA A 75 19.28 -17.77 7.63
N LEU A 76 20.02 -17.47 6.55
CA LEU A 76 20.08 -16.11 5.98
C LEU A 76 18.71 -15.67 5.46
N TYR A 77 18.03 -16.51 4.66
CA TYR A 77 16.72 -16.19 4.10
C TYR A 77 15.66 -15.96 5.18
N ASP A 78 15.62 -16.81 6.21
CA ASP A 78 14.71 -16.65 7.33
C ASP A 78 14.98 -15.31 8.05
N LYS A 79 16.26 -14.97 8.24
CA LYS A 79 16.67 -13.70 8.88
C LYS A 79 16.31 -12.47 8.05
N ILE A 80 16.34 -12.56 6.71
CA ILE A 80 15.87 -11.50 5.81
C ILE A 80 14.38 -11.28 6.02
N ILE A 81 13.58 -12.35 6.00
CA ILE A 81 12.13 -12.25 6.21
C ILE A 81 11.82 -11.66 7.58
N ASP A 82 12.48 -12.13 8.65
CA ASP A 82 12.28 -11.62 10.01
C ASP A 82 12.65 -10.14 10.15
N LYS A 83 13.63 -9.65 9.39
CA LYS A 83 14.07 -8.24 9.43
C LYS A 83 13.10 -7.32 8.70
N TYR A 84 12.65 -7.71 7.51
CA TYR A 84 11.92 -6.82 6.60
C TYR A 84 10.40 -7.02 6.63
N PHE A 85 9.89 -8.25 6.77
CA PHE A 85 8.45 -8.51 6.83
C PHE A 85 7.95 -8.55 8.28
N ARG A 86 7.98 -7.38 8.91
CA ARG A 86 7.44 -7.11 10.24
C ARG A 86 6.93 -5.67 10.29
N LEU A 87 6.04 -5.35 11.23
CA LEU A 87 5.75 -3.95 11.54
C LEU A 87 7.01 -3.28 12.09
N THR A 88 7.41 -2.17 11.48
CA THR A 88 8.64 -1.44 11.81
C THR A 88 8.51 0.02 11.42
N GLU A 89 9.14 0.90 12.20
CA GLU A 89 9.26 2.33 11.90
C GLU A 89 10.52 2.64 11.06
N ASP A 90 11.47 1.71 11.00
CA ASP A 90 12.67 1.82 10.14
C ASP A 90 12.26 2.02 8.66
N SER A 91 12.81 3.01 7.97
CA SER A 91 12.45 3.30 6.57
C SER A 91 13.22 2.42 5.57
N TYR A 92 12.50 1.50 4.94
CA TYR A 92 12.99 0.55 3.93
C TYR A 92 12.25 0.66 2.58
N GLY A 93 11.44 1.70 2.39
CA GLY A 93 10.59 1.88 1.20
C GLY A 93 9.27 1.09 1.28
N GLN A 94 8.83 0.76 2.48
CA GLN A 94 7.62 -0.01 2.72
C GLN A 94 6.34 0.82 2.59
N SER A 95 5.24 0.12 2.33
CA SER A 95 3.87 0.61 2.47
C SER A 95 3.18 -0.09 3.64
N PHE A 96 2.21 0.60 4.23
CA PHE A 96 1.46 0.11 5.38
C PHE A 96 -0.02 0.00 5.03
N TRP A 97 -0.65 -1.11 5.40
CA TRP A 97 -2.10 -1.26 5.35
C TRP A 97 -2.73 -0.55 6.56
N GLN A 98 -3.51 0.49 6.31
CA GLN A 98 -4.14 1.32 7.34
C GLN A 98 -5.54 1.75 6.88
N PRO A 99 -6.58 0.92 7.06
CA PRO A 99 -7.94 1.28 6.72
C PRO A 99 -8.48 2.27 7.77
N VAL A 100 -8.56 3.55 7.42
CA VAL A 100 -9.08 4.62 8.29
C VAL A 100 -10.15 5.41 7.55
N LEU A 101 -11.32 5.51 8.17
CA LEU A 101 -12.43 6.28 7.62
C LEU A 101 -12.09 7.76 7.65
N PHE A 102 -12.28 8.45 6.53
CA PHE A 102 -12.04 9.87 6.39
C PHE A 102 -13.25 10.55 5.75
N THR A 103 -13.93 11.40 6.51
CA THR A 103 -15.28 11.90 6.21
C THR A 103 -15.39 13.43 6.26
N PRO A 104 -14.64 14.16 5.41
CA PRO A 104 -14.52 15.62 5.49
C PRO A 104 -15.82 16.38 5.18
N PHE A 105 -16.82 15.73 4.60
CA PHE A 105 -18.13 16.33 4.26
C PHE A 105 -19.27 15.93 5.19
N LYS A 106 -19.01 15.10 6.20
CA LYS A 106 -20.06 14.51 7.05
C LYS A 106 -20.22 15.25 8.37
N GLU A 107 -21.22 16.14 8.45
CA GLU A 107 -21.54 16.87 9.67
C GLU A 107 -21.59 15.98 10.93
N GLY A 108 -20.90 16.42 11.98
CA GLY A 108 -20.83 15.72 13.27
C GLY A 108 -19.74 14.66 13.39
N THR A 109 -18.84 14.53 12.41
CA THR A 109 -17.60 13.75 12.55
C THR A 109 -16.41 14.63 12.90
N ALA A 110 -15.37 14.05 13.52
CA ALA A 110 -14.13 14.77 13.79
C ALA A 110 -13.46 15.27 12.50
N ASP A 111 -13.49 14.45 11.43
CA ASP A 111 -12.93 14.84 10.14
C ASP A 111 -13.64 16.06 9.56
N PHE A 112 -14.96 16.15 9.69
CA PHE A 112 -15.71 17.32 9.25
C PHE A 112 -15.32 18.57 10.04
N GLU A 113 -15.24 18.46 11.37
CA GLU A 113 -14.85 19.60 12.22
C GLU A 113 -13.44 20.11 11.92
N GLU A 114 -12.52 19.22 11.56
CA GLU A 114 -11.13 19.56 11.26
C GLU A 114 -10.92 20.01 9.81
N TRP A 115 -11.51 19.31 8.83
CA TRP A 115 -11.12 19.42 7.42
C TRP A 115 -12.17 20.08 6.52
N ASN A 116 -13.42 20.25 6.96
CA ASN A 116 -14.48 20.71 6.07
C ASN A 116 -14.20 22.09 5.44
N SER A 117 -13.56 23.00 6.19
CA SER A 117 -13.18 24.32 5.64
C SER A 117 -12.26 24.21 4.43
N ASP A 118 -11.30 23.29 4.47
CA ASP A 118 -10.29 23.14 3.44
C ASP A 118 -10.86 22.44 2.20
N PHE A 119 -11.81 21.52 2.41
CA PHE A 119 -12.54 20.80 1.36
C PHE A 119 -13.66 21.63 0.71
N THR A 120 -14.11 22.70 1.37
CA THR A 120 -15.13 23.62 0.83
C THR A 120 -14.56 24.93 0.31
N ALA A 121 -13.33 25.27 0.69
CA ALA A 121 -12.52 26.32 0.07
C ALA A 121 -11.88 25.82 -1.25
N ASP A 122 -11.32 26.74 -2.03
CA ASP A 122 -10.58 26.44 -3.27
C ASP A 122 -9.20 25.77 -3.01
N ASP A 123 -9.00 25.20 -1.83
CA ASP A 123 -7.75 24.59 -1.36
C ASP A 123 -7.67 23.08 -1.62
N THR A 124 -8.68 22.48 -2.25
CA THR A 124 -8.78 21.04 -2.56
C THR A 124 -9.20 20.83 -4.00
N ASP A 125 -8.50 19.97 -4.75
CA ASP A 125 -8.84 19.54 -6.12
C ASP A 125 -9.27 18.08 -6.16
N LEU A 126 -10.60 17.87 -6.09
CA LEU A 126 -11.22 16.54 -6.22
C LEU A 126 -11.54 16.16 -7.67
N SER A 127 -11.02 16.87 -8.67
CA SER A 127 -11.45 16.69 -10.06
C SER A 127 -11.21 15.26 -10.57
N GLU A 128 -10.09 14.61 -10.23
CA GLU A 128 -9.82 13.21 -10.58
C GLU A 128 -10.81 12.24 -9.92
N ILE A 129 -11.15 12.47 -8.65
CA ILE A 129 -12.12 11.67 -7.90
C ILE A 129 -13.53 11.84 -8.48
N ILE A 130 -13.96 13.08 -8.74
CA ILE A 130 -15.29 13.41 -9.28
C ILE A 130 -15.46 12.81 -10.68
N LYS A 131 -14.41 12.77 -11.51
CA LYS A 131 -14.45 12.15 -12.84
C LYS A 131 -14.85 10.67 -12.79
N VAL A 132 -14.43 9.95 -11.75
CA VAL A 132 -14.69 8.51 -11.57
C VAL A 132 -16.00 8.26 -10.83
N THR A 133 -16.20 8.94 -9.70
CA THR A 133 -17.29 8.67 -8.76
C THR A 133 -18.57 9.43 -9.07
N ASN A 134 -18.47 10.54 -9.79
CA ASN A 134 -19.53 11.53 -9.98
C ASN A 134 -20.08 12.11 -8.65
N ASP A 135 -19.29 12.01 -7.57
CA ASP A 135 -19.61 12.47 -6.22
C ASP A 135 -18.76 13.69 -5.86
N LYS A 136 -19.41 14.79 -5.49
CA LYS A 136 -18.74 16.06 -5.13
C LYS A 136 -18.42 16.17 -3.65
N THR A 137 -19.01 15.31 -2.82
CA THR A 137 -18.83 15.29 -1.38
C THR A 137 -18.58 13.86 -0.90
N PRO A 138 -17.53 13.20 -1.42
CA PRO A 138 -17.27 11.80 -1.13
C PRO A 138 -16.85 11.56 0.32
N ASP A 139 -17.29 10.43 0.87
CA ASP A 139 -16.65 9.80 2.03
C ASP A 139 -15.53 8.89 1.54
N PHE A 140 -14.37 8.94 2.21
CA PHE A 140 -13.18 8.20 1.84
C PHE A 140 -12.83 7.12 2.86
N LEU A 141 -12.05 6.16 2.42
CA LEU A 141 -11.29 5.27 3.28
C LEU A 141 -9.82 5.38 2.86
N GLN A 142 -8.98 5.92 3.73
CA GLN A 142 -7.54 5.77 3.58
C GLN A 142 -7.22 4.29 3.72
N LEU A 143 -6.47 3.70 2.78
CA LEU A 143 -6.11 2.29 2.79
C LEU A 143 -4.63 2.04 2.98
N PHE A 144 -3.80 2.91 2.40
CA PHE A 144 -2.36 2.78 2.53
C PHE A 144 -1.72 4.11 2.93
N TYR A 145 -0.57 4.00 3.59
CA TYR A 145 0.39 5.09 3.66
C TYR A 145 1.81 4.58 3.40
N THR A 146 2.70 5.47 2.97
CA THR A 146 4.13 5.22 2.75
C THR A 146 4.96 6.38 3.30
N TYR A 147 6.29 6.31 3.18
CA TYR A 147 7.19 7.42 3.52
C TYR A 147 7.68 8.22 2.30
N SER A 148 7.14 7.94 1.12
CA SER A 148 7.55 8.54 -0.15
C SER A 148 6.34 9.11 -0.88
N TYR A 149 6.53 10.14 -1.71
CA TYR A 149 5.46 10.66 -2.55
C TYR A 149 5.03 9.62 -3.63
N PRO A 150 3.72 9.40 -3.86
CA PRO A 150 2.58 9.78 -3.02
C PRO A 150 2.53 8.92 -1.75
N ASP A 151 2.18 9.52 -0.63
CA ASP A 151 2.37 8.88 0.68
C ASP A 151 1.07 8.51 1.40
N ASN A 152 -0.10 8.95 0.90
CA ASN A 152 -1.41 8.54 1.39
C ASN A 152 -2.28 8.08 0.22
N PHE A 153 -2.96 6.95 0.39
CA PHE A 153 -3.80 6.34 -0.65
C PHE A 153 -5.21 6.11 -0.16
N TYR A 154 -6.19 6.58 -0.92
CA TYR A 154 -7.60 6.60 -0.57
C TYR A 154 -8.46 5.88 -1.61
N ILE A 155 -9.53 5.24 -1.16
CA ILE A 155 -10.66 4.88 -2.01
C ILE A 155 -11.86 5.77 -1.67
N CYS A 156 -12.76 5.94 -2.63
CA CYS A 156 -14.04 6.60 -2.40
C CYS A 156 -15.12 5.55 -2.11
N LEU A 157 -15.92 5.75 -1.07
CA LEU A 157 -17.02 4.83 -0.75
C LEU A 157 -18.18 4.91 -1.77
N SER A 158 -18.22 5.97 -2.57
CA SER A 158 -19.15 6.18 -3.68
C SER A 158 -18.62 5.71 -5.04
N ASP A 159 -17.48 5.02 -5.09
CA ASP A 159 -16.96 4.44 -6.32
C ASP A 159 -17.99 3.50 -6.97
N PRO A 160 -18.25 3.62 -8.30
CA PRO A 160 -19.25 2.81 -8.99
C PRO A 160 -18.90 1.32 -9.08
N ASP A 161 -17.64 0.92 -8.89
CA ASP A 161 -17.19 -0.47 -8.84
C ASP A 161 -16.75 -0.86 -7.41
N PRO A 162 -17.70 -1.17 -6.50
CA PRO A 162 -17.38 -1.55 -5.13
C PRO A 162 -16.66 -2.90 -5.01
N GLU A 163 -16.56 -3.67 -6.10
CA GLU A 163 -15.84 -4.93 -6.10
C GLU A 163 -14.34 -4.75 -6.38
N ASN A 164 -13.97 -3.67 -7.08
CA ASN A 164 -12.60 -3.32 -7.43
C ASN A 164 -12.43 -1.79 -7.58
N THR A 165 -12.53 -1.08 -6.46
CA THR A 165 -12.55 0.39 -6.45
C THR A 165 -11.28 1.02 -6.97
N THR A 166 -11.40 2.23 -7.50
CA THR A 166 -10.28 3.08 -7.87
C THR A 166 -9.53 3.55 -6.63
N LEU A 167 -8.19 3.51 -6.69
CA LEU A 167 -7.31 4.04 -5.67
C LEU A 167 -6.79 5.41 -6.11
N PHE A 168 -6.76 6.36 -5.19
CA PHE A 168 -6.29 7.72 -5.40
C PHE A 168 -5.12 8.03 -4.48
N GLY A 169 -4.03 8.54 -5.04
CA GLY A 169 -2.83 8.95 -4.32
C GLY A 169 -2.89 10.44 -4.00
N THR A 170 -2.33 10.80 -2.86
CA THR A 170 -2.11 12.19 -2.46
C THR A 170 -0.91 12.26 -1.51
N ASP A 171 -0.39 13.47 -1.30
CA ASP A 171 0.81 13.70 -0.50
C ASP A 171 0.49 14.48 0.78
N HIS A 172 1.11 14.12 1.91
CA HIS A 172 0.88 14.76 3.21
C HIS A 172 1.23 16.25 3.26
N THR A 173 2.02 16.78 2.32
CA THR A 173 2.41 18.19 2.30
C THR A 173 1.40 19.06 1.56
N VAL A 174 0.73 18.49 0.56
CA VAL A 174 -0.25 19.20 -0.27
C VAL A 174 -1.68 18.70 -0.07
N PHE A 175 -1.86 17.56 0.62
CA PHE A 175 -3.12 16.83 0.75
C PHE A 175 -3.87 16.79 -0.59
N PHE A 176 -5.19 16.87 -0.56
CA PHE A 176 -6.06 16.80 -1.73
C PHE A 176 -5.95 17.99 -2.69
N ARG A 177 -4.93 18.86 -2.59
CA ARG A 177 -4.59 19.82 -3.66
C ARG A 177 -4.06 19.14 -4.91
N GLU A 178 -3.39 18.01 -4.73
CA GLU A 178 -2.90 17.17 -5.81
C GLU A 178 -3.38 15.74 -5.55
N VAL A 179 -4.16 15.23 -6.51
CA VAL A 179 -4.72 13.89 -6.46
C VAL A 179 -4.32 13.17 -7.74
N THR A 180 -3.72 12.00 -7.58
CA THR A 180 -3.37 11.09 -8.68
C THR A 180 -4.33 9.91 -8.70
N ASN A 181 -4.64 9.42 -9.90
CA ASN A 181 -5.39 8.18 -10.08
C ASN A 181 -4.39 7.03 -10.23
N GLU A 182 -4.40 6.11 -9.27
CA GLU A 182 -3.45 4.98 -9.18
C GLU A 182 -4.00 3.71 -9.85
N GLY A 183 -5.14 3.80 -10.53
CA GLY A 183 -5.82 2.66 -11.13
C GLY A 183 -6.67 1.90 -10.11
N THR A 184 -6.89 0.61 -10.37
CA THR A 184 -7.77 -0.20 -9.53
C THR A 184 -7.03 -0.74 -8.30
N LEU A 185 -7.78 -1.01 -7.22
CA LEU A 185 -7.23 -1.63 -6.01
C LEU A 185 -6.54 -2.96 -6.32
N GLU A 186 -7.13 -3.77 -7.20
CA GLU A 186 -6.55 -5.02 -7.69
C GLU A 186 -5.18 -4.80 -8.35
N ASP A 187 -5.08 -3.85 -9.28
CA ASP A 187 -3.82 -3.55 -9.97
C ASP A 187 -2.75 -3.06 -8.98
N PHE A 188 -3.14 -2.17 -8.07
CA PHE A 188 -2.23 -1.61 -7.06
C PHE A 188 -1.71 -2.69 -6.10
N ILE A 189 -2.59 -3.54 -5.55
CA ILE A 189 -2.15 -4.61 -4.63
C ILE A 189 -1.27 -5.63 -5.37
N ASN A 190 -1.50 -5.84 -6.66
CA ASN A 190 -0.66 -6.69 -7.50
C ASN A 190 0.72 -6.09 -7.81
N THR A 191 1.04 -4.87 -7.36
CA THR A 191 2.40 -4.34 -7.40
C THR A 191 3.28 -4.85 -6.25
N PHE A 192 2.68 -5.25 -5.12
CA PHE A 192 3.42 -5.71 -3.95
C PHE A 192 4.02 -7.11 -4.16
N MET A 193 5.18 -7.37 -3.58
CA MET A 193 5.78 -8.70 -3.52
C MET A 193 5.40 -9.46 -2.24
N THR A 194 5.26 -10.76 -2.40
CA THR A 194 5.21 -11.73 -1.30
C THR A 194 6.62 -11.99 -0.73
N LYS A 195 6.66 -12.63 0.44
CA LYS A 195 7.92 -13.12 1.05
C LYS A 195 8.70 -14.04 0.10
N ASP A 196 7.99 -14.94 -0.59
CA ASP A 196 8.60 -15.89 -1.51
C ASP A 196 9.15 -15.21 -2.77
N GLU A 197 8.43 -14.22 -3.32
CA GLU A 197 8.89 -13.41 -4.45
C GLU A 197 10.17 -12.63 -4.09
N LEU A 198 10.25 -12.03 -2.89
CA LEU A 198 11.49 -11.40 -2.41
C LEU A 198 12.65 -12.40 -2.39
N LEU A 199 12.45 -13.57 -1.79
CA LEU A 199 13.50 -14.56 -1.67
C LEU A 199 13.92 -15.13 -3.03
N GLU A 200 13.03 -15.19 -4.01
CA GLU A 200 13.39 -15.54 -5.39
C GLU A 200 14.33 -14.49 -6.01
N ILE A 201 14.03 -13.19 -5.83
CA ILE A 201 14.89 -12.10 -6.31
C ILE A 201 16.27 -12.18 -5.66
N VAL A 202 16.32 -12.31 -4.33
CA VAL A 202 17.57 -12.40 -3.57
C VAL A 202 18.39 -13.62 -4.00
N ARG A 203 17.77 -14.80 -4.16
CA ARG A 203 18.47 -16.00 -4.64
C ARG A 203 19.09 -15.78 -6.02
N LYS A 204 18.33 -15.22 -6.96
CA LYS A 204 18.82 -14.93 -8.31
C LYS A 204 20.02 -13.98 -8.28
N GLN A 205 20.00 -12.96 -7.42
CA GLN A 205 21.12 -12.01 -7.29
C GLN A 205 22.36 -12.67 -6.68
N LEU A 206 22.19 -13.58 -5.71
CA LEU A 206 23.30 -14.28 -5.05
C LEU A 206 23.93 -15.42 -5.88
N GLU A 207 23.21 -15.90 -6.90
CA GLU A 207 23.66 -16.99 -7.78
C GLU A 207 24.25 -16.48 -9.11
N LYS A 208 24.20 -15.16 -9.38
CA LYS A 208 24.89 -14.49 -10.49
C LYS A 208 26.40 -14.46 -10.25
#